data_AF-A0A2J5PML0-F1
#
_entry.id   AF-A0A2J5PML0-F1
#
_cell.length_a   1.000
_cell.length_b   1.000
_cell.length_c   1.000
_cell.angle_alpha   90.00
_cell.angle_beta   90.00
_cell.angle_gamma   90.00
#
_symmetry.space_group_name_H-M   'P 1'
#
loop_
_entity.id
_entity.type
_entity.pdbx_description
1 polymer ?
#
loop_
_entity_poly.entity_id
_entity_poly.type
_entity_poly.pdbx_seq_one_letter_code
_entity_poly.pdbx_strand_id
1 'polypeptide(L)'
;MTTQAPPSNLLPLSPEQMARLQAATTDFTPTQLAWVSGYFWGVLNQQPGAAVVAPAQAAEVPSITLISASQTGNARRVAEALRDDLQAAQLNVKLVNAGDYKFKQIASEKLLVVVTSTQGEGEPPEEAVALHKFLFSKKAPKLTDTAFAVFGLGDTSYEFFCQSGKDFDNKLAELGGERLLDRVDADVEYQAAAAEWRARVVEVLKARAPAAAPSQLVTSGAVNEIHTSPYTKEAPLTATLAVNQKITGRDSEKDVRHIEIDLGDSGLRYQPGDALGVWYQNDPALVKELVELLWLTGEEPVTVDGKTLPLAEALEWHFELTVNTGNIVENYATLTRSESLLPLVGDKAQLQHYAATTPIVDMVRFSPAQLDAQALVDLLRPLTPRLYSIASSQAEVESEVHVTVGVVRY
;
A
#
# COMPACT_ATOMS: atom_id res chain seq x y z
N MET A 1 74.41 -11.83 14.23
CA MET A 1 73.17 -11.39 13.56
C MET A 1 72.08 -11.28 14.62
N THR A 2 71.92 -10.11 15.22
CA THR A 2 70.65 -9.63 15.80
C THR A 2 69.70 -9.40 14.61
N THR A 3 68.41 -9.75 14.60
CA THR A 3 67.21 -9.17 15.25
C THR A 3 66.04 -9.74 14.38
N GLN A 4 64.78 -9.97 14.76
CA GLN A 4 63.81 -9.27 15.60
C GLN A 4 62.69 -10.28 15.95
N ALA A 5 62.16 -10.20 17.17
CA ALA A 5 60.88 -10.81 17.53
C ALA A 5 59.71 -9.94 16.99
N PRO A 6 58.53 -10.51 16.69
CA PRO A 6 57.39 -9.74 16.20
C PRO A 6 56.87 -8.77 17.26
N PRO A 7 56.30 -7.62 16.87
CA PRO A 7 55.81 -6.62 17.82
C PRO A 7 54.59 -7.13 18.58
N SER A 8 54.70 -7.11 19.90
CA SER A 8 53.64 -7.40 20.87
C SER A 8 52.77 -6.16 21.16
N ASN A 9 51.48 -6.43 21.40
CA ASN A 9 50.39 -5.58 21.93
C ASN A 9 49.64 -4.63 20.97
N LEU A 10 48.52 -5.14 20.44
CA LEU A 10 47.46 -4.40 19.71
C LEU A 10 46.39 -3.76 20.63
N LEU A 11 46.55 -3.83 21.96
CA LEU A 11 45.56 -3.33 22.92
C LEU A 11 46.18 -2.23 23.80
N PRO A 12 45.45 -1.12 24.07
CA PRO A 12 45.95 0.01 24.87
C PRO A 12 46.06 -0.30 26.37
N LEU A 13 45.89 -1.56 26.77
CA LEU A 13 45.92 -2.04 28.16
C LEU A 13 47.08 -3.01 28.35
N SER A 14 47.78 -2.91 29.49
CA SER A 14 48.77 -3.92 29.87
C SER A 14 48.09 -5.28 30.11
N PRO A 15 48.81 -6.41 30.00
CA PRO A 15 48.26 -7.74 30.29
C PRO A 15 47.62 -7.83 31.69
N GLU A 16 48.20 -7.16 32.68
CA GLU A 16 47.66 -7.08 34.05
C GLU A 16 46.37 -6.25 34.13
N GLN A 17 46.28 -5.14 33.39
CA GLN A 17 45.06 -4.34 33.29
C GLN A 17 43.94 -5.08 32.56
N MET A 18 44.29 -5.83 31.51
CA MET A 18 43.36 -6.69 30.78
C MET A 18 42.80 -7.80 31.68
N ALA A 19 43.67 -8.48 32.45
CA ALA A 19 43.25 -9.54 33.36
C ALA A 19 42.29 -9.02 34.45
N ARG A 20 42.54 -7.81 34.99
CA ARG A 20 41.63 -7.18 35.97
C ARG A 20 40.30 -6.79 35.35
N LEU A 21 40.30 -6.27 34.12
CA LEU A 21 39.07 -5.90 33.41
C LEU A 21 38.25 -7.15 33.10
N GLN A 22 38.87 -8.20 32.56
CA GLN A 22 38.21 -9.46 32.26
C GLN A 22 37.61 -10.10 33.52
N ALA A 23 38.37 -10.17 34.62
CA ALA A 23 37.87 -10.68 35.90
C ALA A 23 36.69 -9.86 36.43
N ALA A 24 36.70 -8.53 36.25
CA ALA A 24 35.62 -7.66 36.69
C ALA A 24 34.35 -7.75 35.82
N THR A 25 34.47 -8.17 34.56
CA THR A 25 33.36 -8.23 33.60
C THR A 25 32.87 -9.64 33.28
N THR A 26 33.49 -10.69 33.82
CA THR A 26 33.22 -12.09 33.46
C THR A 26 31.76 -12.50 33.75
N ASP A 27 31.17 -11.99 34.82
CA ASP A 27 29.82 -12.37 35.27
C ASP A 27 28.74 -11.35 34.89
N PHE A 28 29.04 -10.40 33.99
CA PHE A 28 28.11 -9.33 33.63
C PHE A 28 27.23 -9.71 32.44
N THR A 29 25.94 -9.34 32.52
CA THR A 29 25.02 -9.43 31.39
C THR A 29 25.31 -8.34 30.34
N PRO A 30 24.84 -8.49 29.08
CA PRO A 30 25.01 -7.47 28.05
C PRO A 30 24.52 -6.08 28.46
N THR A 31 23.42 -5.99 29.21
CA THR A 31 22.88 -4.72 29.73
C THR A 31 23.78 -4.10 30.80
N GLN A 32 24.39 -4.92 31.66
CA GLN A 32 25.34 -4.46 32.67
C GLN A 32 26.65 -3.97 32.04
N LEU A 33 27.14 -4.65 31.00
CA LEU A 33 28.30 -4.19 30.22
C LEU A 33 28.03 -2.84 29.54
N ALA A 34 26.83 -2.65 28.99
CA ALA A 34 26.42 -1.36 28.42
C ALA A 34 26.42 -0.25 29.49
N TRP A 35 25.90 -0.51 30.69
CA TRP A 35 25.95 0.46 31.80
C TRP A 35 27.38 0.83 32.21
N VAL A 36 28.28 -0.16 32.30
CA VAL A 36 29.70 0.04 32.64
C VAL A 36 30.42 0.88 31.59
N SER A 37 30.09 0.70 30.31
CA SER A 37 30.64 1.56 29.24
C SER A 37 30.25 3.03 29.42
N GLY A 38 29.01 3.31 29.82
CA GLY A 38 28.53 4.64 30.16
C GLY A 38 29.23 5.23 31.41
N TYR A 39 29.47 4.39 32.43
CA TYR A 39 30.22 4.79 33.62
C TYR A 39 31.66 5.22 33.28
N PHE A 40 32.40 4.43 32.48
CA PHE A 40 33.75 4.80 32.06
C PHE A 40 33.78 6.06 31.18
N TRP A 41 32.76 6.26 30.33
CA TRP A 41 32.58 7.52 29.60
C TRP A 41 32.41 8.70 30.56
N GLY A 42 31.60 8.54 31.61
CA GLY A 42 31.42 9.55 32.64
C GLY A 42 32.70 9.87 33.41
N VAL A 43 33.55 8.86 33.69
CA VAL A 43 34.85 9.03 34.34
C VAL A 43 35.83 9.78 33.44
N LEU A 44 35.84 9.50 32.13
CA LEU A 44 36.69 10.19 31.15
C LEU A 44 36.42 11.70 31.08
N ASN A 45 35.18 12.12 31.36
CA ASN A 45 34.73 13.50 31.26
C ASN A 45 34.81 14.32 32.56
N GLN A 46 35.41 13.80 33.64
CA GLN A 46 35.62 14.59 34.86
C GLN A 46 36.85 15.50 34.75
N GLN A 47 36.71 16.62 34.02
CA GLN A 47 37.58 17.78 34.23
C GLN A 47 37.04 18.61 35.41
N PRO A 48 37.84 18.91 36.45
CA PRO A 48 37.41 19.78 37.53
C PRO A 48 37.38 21.23 37.04
N GLY A 49 36.19 21.72 36.65
CA GLY A 49 36.00 23.12 36.27
C GLY A 49 34.81 23.44 35.37
N ALA A 50 34.18 22.45 34.72
CA ALA A 50 32.97 22.70 33.94
C ALA A 50 31.75 22.54 34.85
N ALA A 51 31.08 23.66 35.15
CA ALA A 51 29.75 23.63 35.72
C ALA A 51 28.87 22.72 34.87
N VAL A 52 28.25 21.72 35.51
CA VAL A 52 27.22 20.88 34.91
C VAL A 52 26.04 21.78 34.56
N VAL A 53 26.06 22.31 33.34
CA VAL A 53 24.83 22.74 32.67
C VAL A 53 24.08 21.44 32.44
N ALA A 54 23.00 21.23 33.18
CA ALA A 54 22.05 20.16 32.86
C ALA A 54 21.80 20.22 31.35
N PRO A 55 21.90 19.10 30.61
CA PRO A 55 21.61 19.13 29.19
C PRO A 55 20.22 19.73 29.06
N ALA A 56 20.14 20.86 28.35
CA ALA A 56 18.85 21.39 27.93
C ALA A 56 18.11 20.22 27.30
N GLN A 57 16.90 19.94 27.79
CA GLN A 57 16.03 18.95 27.17
C GLN A 57 16.05 19.25 25.67
N ALA A 58 16.66 18.36 24.89
CA ALA A 58 16.63 18.47 23.45
C ALA A 58 15.16 18.57 23.09
N ALA A 59 14.77 19.67 22.43
CA ALA A 59 13.41 19.83 21.96
C ALA A 59 13.06 18.54 21.21
N GLU A 60 12.07 17.79 21.72
CA GLU A 60 11.58 16.58 21.05
C GLU A 60 11.27 16.98 19.61
N VAL A 61 12.10 16.51 18.67
CA VAL A 61 11.82 16.69 17.25
C VAL A 61 10.48 16.00 17.03
N PRO A 62 9.41 16.73 16.67
CA PRO A 62 8.08 16.14 16.57
C PRO A 62 8.13 15.02 15.54
N SER A 63 7.96 13.78 16.02
CA SER A 63 7.92 12.59 15.17
C SER A 63 6.58 12.58 14.42
N ILE A 64 6.64 12.43 13.10
CA ILE A 64 5.47 12.23 12.26
C ILE A 64 5.05 10.77 12.40
N THR A 65 3.84 10.52 12.88
CA THR A 65 3.28 9.17 12.94
C THR A 65 2.48 8.93 11.66
N LEU A 66 2.91 7.93 10.89
CA LEU A 66 2.27 7.51 9.65
C LEU A 66 1.62 6.14 9.86
N ILE A 67 0.29 6.11 9.81
CA ILE A 67 -0.50 4.89 9.96
C ILE A 67 -0.89 4.38 8.57
N SER A 68 -0.54 3.13 8.28
CA SER A 68 -1.03 2.40 7.11
C SER A 68 -2.18 1.49 7.52
N ALA A 69 -3.28 1.55 6.77
CA ALA A 69 -4.46 0.70 6.89
C ALA A 69 -4.77 0.09 5.52
N SER A 70 -4.38 -1.16 5.28
CA SER A 70 -4.44 -1.80 3.97
C SER A 70 -4.98 -3.22 4.04
N GLN A 71 -5.86 -3.56 3.10
CA GLN A 71 -6.27 -4.97 2.91
C GLN A 71 -5.34 -5.70 1.94
N THR A 72 -5.11 -5.13 0.76
CA THR A 72 -4.38 -5.76 -0.36
C THR A 72 -2.98 -5.17 -0.57
N GLY A 73 -2.50 -4.35 0.37
CA GLY A 73 -1.17 -3.74 0.35
C GLY A 73 -1.07 -2.39 -0.39
N ASN A 74 -2.08 -1.94 -1.14
CA ASN A 74 -2.00 -0.67 -1.89
C ASN A 74 -1.77 0.54 -0.96
N ALA A 75 -2.56 0.66 0.11
CA ALA A 75 -2.40 1.72 1.11
C ALA A 75 -1.05 1.63 1.84
N ARG A 76 -0.56 0.40 2.07
CA ARG A 76 0.75 0.15 2.68
C ARG A 76 1.88 0.66 1.79
N ARG A 77 1.86 0.37 0.48
CA ARG A 77 2.85 0.88 -0.48
C ARG A 77 2.86 2.40 -0.57
N VAL A 78 1.68 3.04 -0.54
CA VAL A 78 1.60 4.52 -0.53
C VAL A 78 2.21 5.09 0.75
N ALA A 79 1.96 4.47 1.91
CA ALA A 79 2.56 4.88 3.17
C ALA A 79 4.08 4.64 3.22
N GLU A 80 4.57 3.53 2.66
CA GLU A 80 6.01 3.24 2.54
C GLU A 80 6.71 4.27 1.65
N ALA A 81 6.13 4.57 0.49
CA ALA A 81 6.65 5.63 -0.39
C ALA A 81 6.69 6.99 0.32
N LEU A 82 5.65 7.34 1.09
CA LEU A 82 5.62 8.59 1.85
C LEU A 82 6.67 8.61 2.97
N ARG A 83 6.88 7.49 3.67
CA ARG A 83 7.96 7.36 4.65
C ARG A 83 9.30 7.68 4.00
N ASP A 84 9.58 7.09 2.83
CA ASP A 84 10.84 7.28 2.13
C ASP A 84 11.00 8.73 1.65
N ASP A 85 9.93 9.34 1.14
CA ASP A 85 9.89 10.76 0.76
C ASP A 85 10.17 11.68 1.97
N LEU A 86 9.62 11.37 3.15
CA LEU A 86 9.83 12.11 4.39
C LEU A 86 11.25 11.91 4.97
N GLN A 87 11.81 10.71 4.87
CA GLN A 87 13.19 10.42 5.29
C GLN A 87 14.21 11.12 4.39
N ALA A 88 13.98 11.12 3.07
CA ALA A 88 14.78 11.88 2.11
C ALA A 88 14.71 13.40 2.40
N ALA A 89 13.57 13.86 2.92
CA ALA A 89 13.37 15.21 3.43
C ALA A 89 13.99 15.48 4.83
N GLN A 90 14.70 14.52 5.43
CA GLN A 90 15.29 14.59 6.77
C GLN A 90 14.27 14.83 7.90
N LEU A 91 13.02 14.42 7.70
CA LEU A 91 11.98 14.48 8.71
C LEU A 91 11.92 13.17 9.51
N ASN A 92 11.72 13.27 10.82
CA ASN A 92 11.57 12.11 11.69
C ASN A 92 10.17 11.49 11.49
N VAL A 93 10.11 10.27 10.95
CA VAL A 93 8.86 9.58 10.62
C VAL A 93 8.84 8.18 11.23
N LYS A 94 7.69 7.81 11.79
CA LYS A 94 7.38 6.49 12.32
C LYS A 94 6.20 5.91 11.53
N LEU A 95 6.51 4.97 10.63
CA LEU A 95 5.50 4.17 9.94
C LEU A 95 5.03 3.01 10.84
N VAL A 96 3.73 2.82 10.95
CA VAL A 96 3.11 1.74 11.73
C VAL A 96 1.88 1.18 11.01
N ASN A 97 1.70 -0.13 11.07
CA ASN A 97 0.49 -0.79 10.62
C ASN A 97 -0.66 -0.49 11.60
N ALA A 98 -1.87 -0.25 11.11
CA ALA A 98 -3.02 0.05 11.97
C ALA A 98 -3.32 -1.05 13.01
N GLY A 99 -3.05 -2.32 12.68
CA GLY A 99 -3.24 -3.46 13.57
C GLY A 99 -2.25 -3.49 14.74
N ASP A 100 -1.02 -3.02 14.51
CA ASP A 100 0.04 -2.90 15.53
C ASP A 100 -0.01 -1.56 16.27
N TYR A 101 -0.81 -0.61 15.80
CA TYR A 101 -0.91 0.71 16.38
C TYR A 101 -1.66 0.67 17.71
N LYS A 102 -1.02 1.18 18.76
CA LYS A 102 -1.62 1.32 20.09
C LYS A 102 -2.62 2.50 20.10
N PHE A 103 -3.80 2.32 19.51
CA PHE A 103 -4.80 3.37 19.25
C PHE A 103 -5.17 4.26 20.45
N LYS A 104 -5.00 3.80 21.69
CA LYS A 104 -5.22 4.61 22.90
C LYS A 104 -4.24 5.79 23.06
N GLN A 105 -3.09 5.74 22.38
CA GLN A 105 -2.06 6.79 22.45
C GLN A 105 -2.27 7.89 21.41
N ILE A 106 -3.32 7.83 20.59
CA ILE A 106 -3.49 8.77 19.46
C ILE A 106 -3.52 10.26 19.87
N ALA A 107 -3.94 10.56 21.09
CA ALA A 107 -3.92 11.93 21.63
C ALA A 107 -2.52 12.49 21.91
N SER A 108 -1.47 11.65 21.96
CA SER A 108 -0.09 12.13 22.09
C SER A 108 0.54 12.47 20.74
N GLU A 109 -0.10 12.12 19.62
CA GLU A 109 0.43 12.38 18.29
C GLU A 109 0.23 13.85 17.92
N LYS A 110 1.32 14.55 17.58
CA LYS A 110 1.25 15.95 17.11
C LYS A 110 1.07 16.06 15.60
N LEU A 111 1.68 15.15 14.86
CA LEU A 111 1.64 15.07 13.40
C LEU A 111 1.22 13.64 13.02
N LEU A 112 0.01 13.50 12.49
CA LEU A 112 -0.59 12.21 12.17
C LEU A 112 -0.95 12.13 10.69
N VAL A 113 -0.47 11.11 9.99
CA VAL A 113 -0.88 10.83 8.61
C VAL A 113 -1.52 9.46 8.56
N VAL A 114 -2.69 9.34 7.93
CA VAL A 114 -3.40 8.06 7.76
C VAL A 114 -3.57 7.77 6.29
N VAL A 115 -3.13 6.59 5.86
CA VAL A 115 -3.35 6.09 4.49
C VAL A 115 -4.20 4.83 4.61
N THR A 116 -5.41 4.86 4.08
CA THR A 116 -6.40 3.78 4.29
C THR A 116 -7.06 3.32 2.99
N SER A 117 -7.30 2.02 2.85
CA SER A 117 -8.22 1.48 1.82
C SER A 117 -9.64 1.29 2.36
N THR A 118 -10.65 1.25 1.51
CA THR A 118 -12.04 0.93 1.91
C THR A 118 -12.38 -0.52 1.53
N GLN A 119 -13.20 -1.20 2.33
CA GLN A 119 -13.65 -2.58 2.12
C GLN A 119 -15.16 -2.65 2.03
N GLY A 120 -15.67 -3.54 1.17
CA GLY A 120 -17.09 -3.90 1.06
C GLY A 120 -18.04 -2.69 1.11
N GLU A 121 -18.88 -2.66 2.15
CA GLU A 121 -19.92 -1.65 2.38
C GLU A 121 -19.40 -0.37 3.07
N GLY A 122 -18.17 0.04 2.75
CA GLY A 122 -17.56 1.25 3.31
C GLY A 122 -16.75 1.04 4.59
N GLU A 123 -16.47 -0.21 4.95
CA GLU A 123 -15.74 -0.56 6.17
C GLU A 123 -14.24 -0.24 6.04
N PRO A 124 -13.54 0.05 7.16
CA PRO A 124 -12.08 0.11 7.17
C PRO A 124 -11.48 -1.30 6.95
N PRO A 125 -10.20 -1.39 6.54
CA PRO A 125 -9.50 -2.67 6.44
C PRO A 125 -9.46 -3.35 7.81
N GLU A 126 -9.37 -4.69 7.82
CA GLU A 126 -9.47 -5.47 9.06
C GLU A 126 -8.46 -4.98 10.13
N GLU A 127 -7.23 -4.66 9.70
CA GLU A 127 -6.17 -4.12 10.56
C GLU A 127 -6.53 -2.77 11.22
N ALA A 128 -7.44 -1.99 10.66
CA ALA A 128 -7.83 -0.68 11.17
C ALA A 128 -9.17 -0.66 11.94
N VAL A 129 -9.90 -1.77 11.99
CA VAL A 129 -11.22 -1.85 12.65
C VAL A 129 -11.17 -1.41 14.12
N ALA A 130 -10.12 -1.81 14.85
CA ALA A 130 -9.98 -1.47 16.28
C ALA A 130 -9.76 0.04 16.49
N LEU A 131 -8.91 0.65 15.67
CA LEU A 131 -8.65 2.09 15.68
C LEU A 131 -9.91 2.87 15.30
N HIS A 132 -10.59 2.49 14.22
CA HIS A 132 -11.84 3.11 13.77
C HIS A 132 -12.90 3.06 14.87
N LYS A 133 -13.22 1.88 15.40
CA LYS A 133 -14.19 1.74 16.51
C LYS A 133 -13.83 2.58 17.73
N PHE A 134 -12.54 2.71 18.06
CA PHE A 134 -12.11 3.55 19.17
C PHE A 134 -12.40 5.03 18.93
N LEU A 135 -12.05 5.57 17.74
CA LEU A 135 -12.31 6.96 17.36
C LEU A 135 -13.80 7.31 17.31
N PHE A 136 -14.64 6.36 16.91
CA PHE A 136 -16.11 6.52 16.89
C PHE A 136 -16.79 6.27 18.24
N SER A 137 -16.05 5.83 19.26
CA SER A 137 -16.60 5.58 20.58
C SER A 137 -16.66 6.84 21.46
N LYS A 138 -17.46 6.78 22.53
CA LYS A 138 -17.47 7.81 23.59
C LYS A 138 -16.15 7.95 24.36
N LYS A 139 -15.20 7.04 24.15
CA LYS A 139 -13.87 7.04 24.79
C LYS A 139 -12.81 7.74 23.95
N ALA A 140 -13.17 8.22 22.75
CA ALA A 140 -12.24 8.94 21.89
C ALA A 140 -11.75 10.23 22.58
N PRO A 141 -10.42 10.46 22.64
CA PRO A 141 -9.88 11.67 23.22
C PRO A 141 -10.07 12.86 22.28
N LYS A 142 -9.97 14.08 22.82
CA LYS A 142 -9.82 15.28 21.98
C LYS A 142 -8.42 15.30 21.37
N LEU A 143 -8.32 15.78 20.14
CA LEU A 143 -7.11 15.84 19.32
C LEU A 143 -6.72 17.28 18.99
N THR A 144 -6.97 18.22 19.92
CA THR A 144 -6.79 19.67 19.70
C THR A 144 -5.35 20.08 19.39
N ASP A 145 -4.37 19.25 19.78
CA ASP A 145 -2.94 19.49 19.54
C ASP A 145 -2.38 18.59 18.42
N THR A 146 -3.25 17.91 17.66
CA THR A 146 -2.89 17.02 16.55
C THR A 146 -3.21 17.69 15.22
N ALA A 147 -2.21 17.81 14.35
CA ALA A 147 -2.43 18.12 12.94
C ALA A 147 -2.36 16.84 12.10
N PHE A 148 -3.26 16.69 11.13
CA PHE A 148 -3.40 15.44 10.39
C PHE A 148 -3.64 15.58 8.88
N ALA A 149 -3.34 14.52 8.12
CA ALA A 149 -3.71 14.37 6.72
C ALA A 149 -4.19 12.93 6.45
N VAL A 150 -5.12 12.77 5.50
CA VAL A 150 -5.69 11.46 5.14
C VAL A 150 -5.63 11.24 3.63
N PHE A 151 -5.20 10.04 3.23
CA PHE A 151 -5.31 9.55 1.86
C PHE A 151 -6.18 8.29 1.84
N GLY A 152 -7.31 8.36 1.14
CA GLY A 152 -8.25 7.26 0.97
C GLY A 152 -8.06 6.57 -0.37
N LEU A 153 -7.99 5.24 -0.35
CA LEU A 153 -8.08 4.40 -1.54
C LEU A 153 -9.46 3.72 -1.58
N GLY A 154 -10.09 3.73 -2.73
CA GLY A 154 -11.38 3.11 -2.98
C GLY A 154 -11.54 2.74 -4.45
N ASP A 155 -12.75 2.31 -4.79
CA ASP A 155 -13.14 2.00 -6.16
C ASP A 155 -14.52 2.63 -6.40
N THR A 156 -14.65 3.48 -7.42
CA THR A 156 -15.89 4.21 -7.72
C THR A 156 -17.04 3.30 -8.19
N SER A 157 -16.76 2.04 -8.52
CA SER A 157 -17.79 1.04 -8.80
C SER A 157 -18.61 0.66 -7.56
N TYR A 158 -18.06 0.86 -6.35
CA TYR A 158 -18.74 0.59 -5.10
C TYR A 158 -19.54 1.81 -4.61
N GLU A 159 -20.65 1.56 -3.92
CA GLU A 159 -21.51 2.62 -3.36
C GLU A 159 -20.73 3.56 -2.43
N PHE A 160 -19.95 2.97 -1.53
CA PHE A 160 -19.21 3.65 -0.46
C PHE A 160 -17.77 3.99 -0.86
N PHE A 161 -17.59 4.62 -2.02
CA PHE A 161 -16.27 5.05 -2.53
C PHE A 161 -15.48 5.84 -1.47
N CYS A 162 -14.27 5.37 -1.15
CA CYS A 162 -13.35 5.97 -0.16
C CYS A 162 -13.94 6.22 1.24
N GLN A 163 -14.98 5.49 1.63
CA GLN A 163 -15.69 5.74 2.89
C GLN A 163 -14.79 5.64 4.13
N SER A 164 -13.85 4.69 4.17
CA SER A 164 -12.91 4.60 5.29
C SER A 164 -12.03 5.85 5.41
N GLY A 165 -11.57 6.40 4.29
CA GLY A 165 -10.80 7.65 4.26
C GLY A 165 -11.63 8.86 4.72
N LYS A 166 -12.88 8.94 4.27
CA LYS A 166 -13.85 9.96 4.69
C LYS A 166 -14.12 9.88 6.20
N ASP A 167 -14.30 8.67 6.73
CA ASP A 167 -14.54 8.43 8.15
C ASP A 167 -13.37 8.91 9.01
N PHE A 168 -12.14 8.51 8.68
CA PHE A 168 -10.95 8.95 9.42
C PHE A 168 -10.79 10.47 9.35
N ASP A 169 -10.88 11.06 8.16
CA ASP A 169 -10.72 12.50 7.98
C ASP A 169 -11.75 13.31 8.77
N ASN A 170 -13.03 12.97 8.61
CA ASN A 170 -14.12 13.62 9.33
C ASN A 170 -13.97 13.44 10.83
N LYS A 171 -13.65 12.22 11.28
CA LYS A 171 -13.62 11.94 12.72
C LYS A 171 -12.44 12.61 13.43
N LEU A 172 -11.27 12.65 12.80
CA LEU A 172 -10.11 13.34 13.37
C LEU A 172 -10.38 14.84 13.53
N ALA A 173 -11.06 15.47 12.56
CA ALA A 173 -11.48 16.86 12.67
C ALA A 173 -12.57 17.11 13.71
N GLU A 174 -13.58 16.24 13.80
CA GLU A 174 -14.61 16.33 14.85
C GLU A 174 -14.02 16.26 16.26
N LEU A 175 -12.93 15.49 16.44
CA LEU A 175 -12.21 15.40 17.70
C LEU A 175 -11.30 16.61 17.98
N GLY A 176 -11.22 17.57 17.04
CA GLY A 176 -10.49 18.83 17.19
C GLY A 176 -9.14 18.88 16.47
N GLY A 177 -8.81 17.87 15.67
CA GLY A 177 -7.56 17.86 14.90
C GLY A 177 -7.55 18.92 13.79
N GLU A 178 -6.38 19.47 13.52
CA GLU A 178 -6.15 20.42 12.44
C GLU A 178 -5.85 19.68 11.12
N ARG A 179 -6.64 19.90 10.06
CA ARG A 179 -6.31 19.35 8.73
C ARG A 179 -5.11 20.09 8.13
N LEU A 180 -4.05 19.33 7.83
CA LEU A 180 -2.85 19.81 7.12
C LEU A 180 -3.14 20.02 5.63
N LEU A 181 -3.90 19.11 5.05
CA LEU A 181 -4.29 19.09 3.64
C LEU A 181 -5.70 18.51 3.54
N ASP A 182 -6.40 18.88 2.48
CA ASP A 182 -7.64 18.20 2.11
C ASP A 182 -7.38 16.72 1.84
N ARG A 183 -8.33 15.90 2.26
CA ARG A 183 -8.38 14.47 1.94
C ARG A 183 -8.36 14.26 0.43
N VAL A 184 -7.59 13.26 -0.02
CA VAL A 184 -7.69 12.73 -1.38
C VAL A 184 -8.44 11.41 -1.35
N ASP A 185 -9.47 11.30 -2.20
CA ASP A 185 -10.26 10.10 -2.43
C ASP A 185 -9.82 9.50 -3.77
N ALA A 186 -8.91 8.53 -3.75
CA ALA A 186 -8.29 7.95 -4.94
C ALA A 186 -9.01 6.67 -5.41
N ASP A 187 -9.25 6.57 -6.72
CA ASP A 187 -9.81 5.38 -7.39
C ASP A 187 -8.72 4.32 -7.67
N VAL A 188 -9.06 3.26 -8.40
CA VAL A 188 -8.18 2.11 -8.70
C VAL A 188 -6.81 2.52 -9.28
N GLU A 189 -6.76 3.57 -10.10
CA GLU A 189 -5.53 4.18 -10.63
C GLU A 189 -5.02 5.31 -9.71
N TYR A 190 -4.72 4.96 -8.46
CA TYR A 190 -4.38 5.92 -7.41
C TYR A 190 -2.98 6.53 -7.53
N GLN A 191 -2.08 5.96 -8.35
CA GLN A 191 -0.63 6.22 -8.30
C GLN A 191 -0.28 7.69 -8.55
N ALA A 192 -0.90 8.31 -9.57
CA ALA A 192 -0.66 9.72 -9.90
C ALA A 192 -1.15 10.64 -8.77
N ALA A 193 -2.39 10.42 -8.30
CA ALA A 193 -2.95 11.16 -7.17
C ALA A 193 -2.12 10.98 -5.89
N ALA A 194 -1.61 9.78 -5.64
CA ALA A 194 -0.74 9.49 -4.51
C ALA A 194 0.60 10.22 -4.65
N ALA A 195 1.22 10.25 -5.83
CA ALA A 195 2.49 10.95 -6.05
C ALA A 195 2.35 12.46 -5.79
N GLU A 196 1.31 13.09 -6.33
CA GLU A 196 1.02 14.51 -6.10
C GLU A 196 0.74 14.79 -4.61
N TRP A 197 -0.10 13.98 -3.99
CA TRP A 197 -0.46 14.15 -2.59
C TRP A 197 0.75 13.99 -1.66
N ARG A 198 1.60 12.98 -1.87
CA ARG A 198 2.82 12.76 -1.08
C ARG A 198 3.77 13.95 -1.17
N ALA A 199 3.98 14.50 -2.38
CA ALA A 199 4.80 15.68 -2.57
C ALA A 199 4.29 16.87 -1.74
N ARG A 200 2.98 17.13 -1.77
CA ARG A 200 2.34 18.19 -0.98
C ARG A 200 2.44 17.95 0.53
N VAL A 201 2.27 16.72 1.00
CA VAL A 201 2.42 16.37 2.43
C VAL A 201 3.84 16.67 2.92
N VAL A 202 4.85 16.29 2.13
CA VAL A 202 6.26 16.57 2.45
C VAL A 202 6.52 18.07 2.56
N GLU A 203 5.97 18.88 1.64
CA GLU A 203 6.11 20.33 1.69
C GLU A 203 5.48 20.95 2.95
N VAL A 204 4.24 20.56 3.27
CA VAL A 204 3.53 21.08 4.45
C VAL A 204 4.23 20.68 5.74
N LEU A 205 4.71 19.43 5.84
CA LEU A 205 5.41 18.95 7.02
C LEU A 205 6.80 19.57 7.17
N LYS A 206 7.52 19.80 6.06
CA LYS A 206 8.77 20.58 6.05
C LYS A 206 8.57 21.99 6.59
N ALA A 207 7.51 22.67 6.17
CA ALA A 207 7.21 24.02 6.61
C ALA A 207 6.86 24.11 8.12
N ARG A 208 6.35 23.02 8.70
CA ARG A 208 6.02 22.91 10.13
C ARG A 208 7.17 22.41 11.00
N ALA A 209 8.15 21.74 10.41
CA ALA A 209 9.33 21.31 11.15
C ALA A 209 10.14 22.54 11.58
N PRO A 210 10.51 22.67 12.87
CA PRO A 210 11.52 23.65 13.25
C PRO A 210 12.78 23.38 12.43
N ALA A 211 13.47 24.43 11.97
CA ALA A 211 14.77 24.30 11.34
C ALA A 211 15.77 23.69 12.34
N ALA A 212 15.86 22.36 12.39
CA ALA A 212 16.76 21.63 13.23
C ALA A 212 18.06 21.33 12.45
N ALA A 213 19.18 21.59 13.10
CA ALA A 213 20.51 21.15 12.67
C ALA A 213 20.52 19.61 12.45
N PRO A 214 21.40 19.09 11.57
CA PRO A 214 21.44 17.67 11.23
C PRO A 214 21.53 16.82 12.48
N SER A 215 20.43 16.13 12.82
CA SER A 215 20.41 15.16 13.92
C SER A 215 20.94 13.83 13.41
N GLN A 216 21.84 13.23 14.18
CA GLN A 216 22.31 11.88 13.90
C GLN A 216 21.14 10.90 14.03
N LEU A 217 20.93 10.15 12.95
CA LEU A 217 19.97 9.06 12.84
C LEU A 217 20.13 8.12 14.05
N VAL A 218 19.12 8.09 14.92
CA VAL A 218 18.97 7.03 15.91
C VAL A 218 18.04 6.00 15.28
N THR A 219 18.61 5.02 14.60
CA THR A 219 17.89 3.82 14.17
C THR A 219 17.61 2.96 15.40
N SER A 220 16.51 3.26 16.11
CA SER A 220 15.89 2.33 17.04
C SER A 220 14.61 1.81 16.41
N GLY A 221 14.71 0.67 15.76
CA GLY A 221 13.59 -0.06 15.21
C GLY A 221 14.11 -1.43 14.88
N ALA A 222 13.52 -2.46 15.50
CA ALA A 222 13.66 -3.80 14.99
C ALA A 222 13.25 -3.76 13.51
N VAL A 223 14.23 -3.94 12.63
CA VAL A 223 13.97 -4.24 11.22
C VAL A 223 13.31 -5.61 11.23
N ASN A 224 11.98 -5.65 11.10
CA ASN A 224 11.36 -6.81 10.49
C ASN A 224 12.04 -7.00 9.14
N GLU A 225 12.49 -8.22 8.84
CA GLU A 225 13.11 -8.55 7.55
C GLU A 225 12.21 -8.02 6.43
N ILE A 226 12.77 -7.11 5.64
CA ILE A 226 12.09 -6.45 4.55
C ILE A 226 12.11 -7.42 3.37
N HIS A 227 10.99 -8.07 3.08
CA HIS A 227 10.81 -8.81 1.84
C HIS A 227 10.36 -7.85 0.73
N THR A 228 11.26 -7.02 0.22
CA THR A 228 10.97 -6.24 -0.98
C THR A 228 11.02 -7.15 -2.20
N SER A 229 9.90 -7.28 -2.91
CA SER A 229 9.90 -7.84 -4.26
C SER A 229 10.39 -6.79 -5.25
N PRO A 230 11.28 -7.13 -6.20
CA PRO A 230 11.69 -6.21 -7.26
C PRO A 230 10.59 -5.98 -8.32
N TYR A 231 9.47 -6.71 -8.24
CA TYR A 231 8.37 -6.65 -9.19
C TYR A 231 7.18 -5.84 -8.66
N THR A 232 6.55 -5.09 -9.55
CA THR A 232 5.35 -4.27 -9.25
C THR A 232 4.21 -4.58 -10.23
N LYS A 233 3.06 -3.95 -10.05
CA LYS A 233 1.94 -4.02 -10.99
C LYS A 233 2.38 -3.61 -12.40
N GLU A 234 3.18 -2.55 -12.50
CA GLU A 234 3.64 -1.92 -13.74
C GLU A 234 4.85 -2.63 -14.36
N ALA A 235 5.63 -3.35 -13.54
CA ALA A 235 6.75 -4.19 -13.97
C ALA A 235 6.58 -5.61 -13.42
N PRO A 236 5.62 -6.41 -13.97
CA PRO A 236 5.33 -7.73 -13.47
C PRO A 236 6.41 -8.75 -13.85
N LEU A 237 6.54 -9.80 -13.04
CA LEU A 237 7.33 -10.97 -13.40
C LEU A 237 6.59 -11.81 -14.45
N THR A 238 7.25 -12.12 -15.56
CA THR A 238 6.82 -13.23 -16.42
C THR A 238 7.31 -14.55 -15.81
N ALA A 239 6.38 -15.38 -15.36
CA ALA A 239 6.64 -16.65 -14.69
C ALA A 239 6.01 -17.83 -15.45
N THR A 240 6.47 -19.04 -15.18
CA THR A 240 5.99 -20.25 -15.87
C THR A 240 4.91 -20.94 -15.05
N LEU A 241 3.80 -21.31 -15.69
CA LEU A 241 2.80 -22.18 -15.09
C LEU A 241 3.34 -23.62 -15.04
N ALA A 242 3.69 -24.10 -13.85
CA ALA A 242 4.24 -25.44 -13.64
C ALA A 242 3.13 -26.50 -13.54
N VAL A 243 2.10 -26.25 -12.74
CA VAL A 243 0.99 -27.19 -12.51
C VAL A 243 -0.35 -26.49 -12.61
N ASN A 244 -1.31 -27.19 -13.23
CA ASN A 244 -2.73 -26.84 -13.22
C ASN A 244 -3.56 -28.11 -12.99
N GLN A 245 -3.94 -28.35 -11.74
CA GLN A 245 -4.60 -29.58 -11.32
C GLN A 245 -6.01 -29.30 -10.80
N LYS A 246 -7.02 -30.01 -11.32
CA LYS A 246 -8.36 -30.03 -10.69
C LYS A 246 -8.29 -30.76 -9.35
N ILE A 247 -8.70 -30.08 -8.28
CA ILE A 247 -8.71 -30.62 -6.92
C ILE A 247 -10.12 -31.01 -6.43
N THR A 248 -11.16 -30.69 -7.21
CA THR A 248 -12.51 -31.20 -6.98
C THR A 248 -12.74 -32.55 -7.64
N GLY A 249 -13.68 -33.32 -7.09
CA GLY A 249 -14.07 -34.63 -7.63
C GLY A 249 -14.55 -34.55 -9.08
N ARG A 250 -14.52 -35.70 -9.78
CA ARG A 250 -14.93 -35.82 -11.20
C ARG A 250 -16.32 -35.22 -11.45
N ASP A 251 -17.27 -35.55 -10.59
CA ASP A 251 -18.68 -35.16 -10.71
C ASP A 251 -19.02 -33.88 -9.92
N SER A 252 -18.02 -33.13 -9.48
CA SER A 252 -18.26 -31.85 -8.81
C SER A 252 -18.68 -30.78 -9.82
N GLU A 253 -19.78 -30.08 -9.53
CA GLU A 253 -20.24 -28.91 -10.28
C GLU A 253 -19.22 -27.75 -10.24
N LYS A 254 -18.44 -27.65 -9.15
CA LYS A 254 -17.38 -26.66 -9.03
C LYS A 254 -16.09 -27.21 -9.64
N ASP A 255 -15.48 -26.43 -10.53
CA ASP A 255 -14.14 -26.68 -11.02
C ASP A 255 -13.15 -25.81 -10.22
N VAL A 256 -12.47 -26.41 -9.24
CA VAL A 256 -11.43 -25.71 -8.47
C VAL A 256 -10.08 -26.29 -8.87
N ARG A 257 -9.14 -25.40 -9.16
CA ARG A 257 -7.78 -25.71 -9.63
C ARG A 257 -6.76 -25.33 -8.58
N HIS A 258 -5.81 -26.23 -8.33
CA HIS A 258 -4.52 -25.92 -7.74
C HIS A 258 -3.56 -25.54 -8.86
N ILE A 259 -2.97 -24.35 -8.73
CA ILE A 259 -2.09 -23.76 -9.73
C ILE A 259 -0.74 -23.51 -9.07
N GLU A 260 0.33 -24.00 -9.67
CA GLU A 260 1.70 -23.77 -9.23
C GLU A 260 2.42 -22.95 -10.30
N ILE A 261 3.03 -21.84 -9.89
CA ILE A 261 3.76 -20.93 -10.76
C ILE A 261 5.22 -20.94 -10.31
N ASP A 262 6.11 -21.30 -11.23
CA ASP A 262 7.55 -21.29 -11.02
C ASP A 262 8.11 -19.87 -11.19
N LEU A 263 8.67 -19.35 -10.10
CA LEU A 263 9.31 -18.04 -9.98
C LEU A 263 10.79 -18.09 -10.39
N GLY A 264 11.38 -19.27 -10.56
CA GLY A 264 12.80 -19.46 -10.86
C GLY A 264 13.74 -18.64 -9.95
N ASP A 265 14.79 -18.08 -10.54
CA ASP A 265 15.75 -17.21 -9.85
C ASP A 265 15.33 -15.73 -9.81
N SER A 266 14.03 -15.43 -9.94
CA SER A 266 13.52 -14.05 -10.01
C SER A 266 13.81 -13.20 -8.77
N GLY A 267 14.10 -13.83 -7.63
CA GLY A 267 14.26 -13.15 -6.36
C GLY A 267 12.95 -12.61 -5.79
N LEU A 268 11.80 -12.96 -6.38
CA LEU A 268 10.49 -12.64 -5.80
C LEU A 268 10.33 -13.34 -4.45
N ARG A 269 9.90 -12.59 -3.44
CA ARG A 269 9.68 -13.07 -2.07
C ARG A 269 8.26 -12.79 -1.63
N TYR A 270 7.65 -13.74 -0.92
CA TYR A 270 6.32 -13.60 -0.33
C TYR A 270 6.22 -14.35 1.00
N GLN A 271 5.22 -13.99 1.81
CA GLN A 271 4.87 -14.67 3.05
C GLN A 271 3.46 -15.29 2.97
N PRO A 272 3.18 -16.35 3.76
CA PRO A 272 1.83 -16.87 3.89
C PRO A 272 0.84 -15.76 4.29
N GLY A 273 -0.25 -15.65 3.54
CA GLY A 273 -1.25 -14.58 3.71
C GLY A 273 -1.13 -13.44 2.69
N ASP A 274 -0.02 -13.36 1.94
CA ASP A 274 0.10 -12.43 0.82
C ASP A 274 -0.85 -12.81 -0.34
N ALA A 275 -1.07 -11.84 -1.23
CA ALA A 275 -1.86 -12.02 -2.44
C ALA A 275 -0.97 -11.95 -3.69
N LEU A 276 -1.21 -12.86 -4.64
CA LEU A 276 -0.59 -12.86 -5.95
C LEU A 276 -1.49 -12.13 -6.96
N GLY A 277 -0.95 -11.10 -7.61
CA GLY A 277 -1.59 -10.44 -8.74
C GLY A 277 -1.24 -11.13 -10.05
N VAL A 278 -2.23 -11.59 -10.79
CA VAL A 278 -2.06 -12.24 -12.10
C VAL A 278 -2.66 -11.34 -13.18
N TRP A 279 -1.81 -10.88 -14.09
CA TRP A 279 -2.24 -10.22 -15.31
C TRP A 279 -2.83 -11.23 -16.29
N TYR A 280 -3.89 -10.82 -16.98
CA TYR A 280 -4.65 -11.64 -17.91
C TYR A 280 -4.95 -10.83 -19.16
N GLN A 281 -5.48 -11.51 -20.18
CA GLN A 281 -6.02 -10.90 -21.38
C GLN A 281 -7.52 -11.18 -21.42
N ASN A 282 -8.29 -10.26 -21.99
CA ASN A 282 -9.69 -10.54 -22.26
C ASN A 282 -9.84 -11.62 -23.34
N ASP A 283 -10.95 -12.35 -23.33
CA ASP A 283 -11.25 -13.34 -24.36
C ASP A 283 -11.38 -12.66 -25.74
N PRO A 284 -10.59 -13.06 -26.76
CA PRO A 284 -10.70 -12.50 -28.10
C PRO A 284 -12.11 -12.61 -28.70
N ALA A 285 -12.89 -13.62 -28.32
CA ALA A 285 -14.27 -13.77 -28.75
C ALA A 285 -15.18 -12.68 -28.14
N LEU A 286 -14.97 -12.33 -26.86
CA LEU A 286 -15.68 -11.25 -26.20
C LEU A 286 -15.32 -9.89 -26.80
N VAL A 287 -14.03 -9.65 -27.05
CA VAL A 287 -13.55 -8.42 -27.71
C VAL A 287 -14.22 -8.26 -29.07
N LYS A 288 -14.19 -9.32 -29.88
CA LYS A 288 -14.83 -9.34 -31.20
C LYS A 288 -16.33 -9.05 -31.11
N GLU A 289 -17.03 -9.72 -30.20
CA GLU A 289 -18.46 -9.52 -30.02
C GLU A 289 -18.80 -8.07 -29.67
N LEU A 290 -18.08 -7.47 -28.73
CA LEU A 290 -18.28 -6.09 -28.31
C LEU A 290 -18.04 -5.09 -29.46
N VAL A 291 -16.95 -5.30 -30.23
CA VAL A 291 -16.60 -4.48 -31.40
C VAL A 291 -17.68 -4.57 -32.48
N GLU A 292 -18.17 -5.77 -32.79
CA GLU A 292 -19.23 -5.99 -33.78
C GLU A 292 -20.56 -5.35 -33.37
N LEU A 293 -20.93 -5.42 -32.07
CA LEU A 293 -22.15 -4.80 -31.55
C LEU A 293 -22.14 -3.26 -31.66
N LEU A 294 -20.96 -2.65 -31.73
CA LEU A 294 -20.77 -1.20 -31.88
C LEU A 294 -20.51 -0.77 -33.33
N TRP A 295 -20.59 -1.71 -34.28
CA TRP A 295 -20.27 -1.49 -35.70
C TRP A 295 -18.85 -0.98 -35.95
N LEU A 296 -17.91 -1.38 -35.11
CA LEU A 296 -16.48 -1.13 -35.26
C LEU A 296 -15.80 -2.33 -35.92
N THR A 297 -14.58 -2.14 -36.42
CA THR A 297 -13.79 -3.19 -37.09
C THR A 297 -12.73 -3.80 -36.18
N GLY A 298 -12.31 -3.08 -35.14
CA GLY A 298 -11.21 -3.45 -34.24
C GLY A 298 -9.86 -2.88 -34.67
N GLU A 299 -9.76 -2.36 -35.90
CA GLU A 299 -8.54 -1.76 -36.45
C GLU A 299 -8.49 -0.24 -36.25
N GLU A 300 -9.55 0.37 -35.72
CA GLU A 300 -9.59 1.80 -35.44
C GLU A 300 -8.45 2.19 -34.49
N PRO A 301 -7.70 3.26 -34.80
CA PRO A 301 -6.62 3.70 -33.94
C PRO A 301 -7.17 4.37 -32.68
N VAL A 302 -6.75 3.88 -31.52
CA VAL A 302 -7.07 4.49 -30.21
C VAL A 302 -5.79 4.86 -29.47
N THR A 303 -5.87 5.86 -28.61
CA THR A 303 -4.75 6.33 -27.78
C THR A 303 -4.88 5.77 -26.37
N VAL A 304 -3.87 5.03 -25.93
CA VAL A 304 -3.74 4.46 -24.58
C VAL A 304 -2.36 4.85 -24.03
N ASP A 305 -2.33 5.56 -22.90
CA ASP A 305 -1.10 6.05 -22.26
C ASP A 305 -0.15 6.79 -23.23
N GLY A 306 -0.71 7.60 -24.14
CA GLY A 306 0.03 8.36 -25.15
C GLY A 306 0.58 7.53 -26.31
N LYS A 307 0.24 6.25 -26.40
CA LYS A 307 0.57 5.37 -27.53
C LYS A 307 -0.68 5.10 -28.36
N THR A 308 -0.51 5.00 -29.69
CA THR A 308 -1.58 4.63 -30.60
C THR A 308 -1.54 3.12 -30.85
N LEU A 309 -2.67 2.44 -30.62
CA LEU A 309 -2.85 0.99 -30.78
C LEU A 309 -4.16 0.72 -31.57
N PRO A 310 -4.29 -0.44 -32.24
CA PRO A 310 -5.58 -0.91 -32.74
C PRO A 310 -6.58 -1.12 -31.59
N LEU A 311 -7.85 -0.81 -31.82
CA LEU A 311 -8.91 -0.96 -30.82
C LEU A 311 -8.97 -2.38 -30.22
N ALA A 312 -8.85 -3.42 -31.05
CA ALA A 312 -8.91 -4.80 -30.57
C ALA A 312 -7.76 -5.12 -29.60
N GLU A 313 -6.54 -4.67 -29.91
CA GLU A 313 -5.37 -4.83 -29.03
C GLU A 313 -5.56 -4.07 -27.71
N ALA A 314 -6.08 -2.84 -27.79
CA ALA A 314 -6.39 -2.04 -26.61
C ALA A 314 -7.42 -2.75 -25.71
N LEU A 315 -8.52 -3.24 -26.28
CA LEU A 315 -9.57 -3.95 -25.53
C LEU A 315 -9.09 -5.29 -24.97
N GLU A 316 -8.19 -5.98 -25.64
CA GLU A 316 -7.67 -7.28 -25.17
C GLU A 316 -6.73 -7.13 -23.97
N TRP A 317 -5.91 -6.08 -23.95
CA TRP A 317 -4.79 -5.96 -23.01
C TRP A 317 -4.88 -4.81 -21.99
N HIS A 318 -5.68 -3.78 -22.27
CA HIS A 318 -5.62 -2.53 -21.51
C HIS A 318 -6.90 -2.15 -20.78
N PHE A 319 -8.05 -2.76 -21.10
CA PHE A 319 -9.35 -2.35 -20.52
C PHE A 319 -10.16 -3.50 -19.93
N GLU A 320 -10.81 -3.25 -18.80
CA GLU A 320 -11.71 -4.20 -18.12
C GLU A 320 -13.07 -4.27 -18.83
N LEU A 321 -13.38 -5.43 -19.41
CA LEU A 321 -14.61 -5.66 -20.17
C LEU A 321 -15.68 -6.44 -19.40
N THR A 322 -15.30 -7.08 -18.30
CA THR A 322 -16.16 -8.05 -17.59
C THR A 322 -16.88 -7.46 -16.38
N VAL A 323 -16.44 -6.30 -15.90
CA VAL A 323 -17.06 -5.61 -14.74
C VAL A 323 -17.70 -4.31 -15.18
N ASN A 324 -19.04 -4.30 -15.21
CA ASN A 324 -19.82 -3.10 -15.47
C ASN A 324 -19.93 -2.24 -14.21
N THR A 325 -20.10 -0.92 -14.38
CA THR A 325 -20.25 0.03 -13.26
C THR A 325 -21.33 1.06 -13.55
N GLY A 326 -21.93 1.65 -12.52
CA GLY A 326 -22.94 2.70 -12.71
C GLY A 326 -22.43 3.88 -13.55
N ASN A 327 -21.16 4.26 -13.38
CA ASN A 327 -20.52 5.32 -14.17
C ASN A 327 -20.42 4.95 -15.66
N ILE A 328 -20.08 3.69 -15.97
CA ILE A 328 -20.05 3.19 -17.35
C ILE A 328 -21.46 3.26 -17.96
N VAL A 329 -22.48 2.80 -17.23
CA VAL A 329 -23.87 2.83 -17.71
C VAL A 329 -24.33 4.26 -17.97
N GLU A 330 -24.09 5.18 -17.04
CA GLU A 330 -24.49 6.59 -17.14
C GLU A 330 -23.79 7.32 -18.29
N ASN A 331 -22.47 7.13 -18.41
CA ASN A 331 -21.69 7.75 -19.47
C ASN A 331 -22.07 7.18 -20.85
N TYR A 332 -22.25 5.85 -20.97
CA TYR A 332 -22.74 5.22 -22.19
C TYR A 332 -24.12 5.76 -22.58
N ALA A 333 -25.05 5.82 -21.63
CA ALA A 333 -26.41 6.34 -21.85
C ALA A 333 -26.38 7.78 -22.37
N THR A 334 -25.52 8.61 -21.80
CA THR A 334 -25.36 10.02 -22.17
C THR A 334 -24.73 10.19 -23.56
N LEU A 335 -23.65 9.45 -23.83
CA LEU A 335 -22.93 9.51 -25.12
C LEU A 335 -23.79 9.04 -26.29
N THR A 336 -24.51 7.93 -26.09
CA THR A 336 -25.31 7.28 -27.13
C THR A 336 -26.73 7.83 -27.22
N ARG A 337 -27.18 8.59 -26.22
CA ARG A 337 -28.57 9.01 -26.03
C ARG A 337 -29.54 7.82 -26.03
N SER A 338 -29.12 6.74 -25.38
CA SER A 338 -29.89 5.50 -25.25
C SER A 338 -31.25 5.74 -24.62
N GLU A 339 -32.34 5.52 -25.36
CA GLU A 339 -33.71 5.69 -24.84
C GLU A 339 -34.00 4.77 -23.65
N SER A 340 -33.38 3.59 -23.60
CA SER A 340 -33.57 2.60 -22.52
C SER A 340 -32.77 2.92 -21.27
N LEU A 341 -31.60 3.57 -21.39
CA LEU A 341 -30.70 3.82 -20.26
C LEU A 341 -30.78 5.25 -19.73
N LEU A 342 -31.15 6.23 -20.58
CA LEU A 342 -31.32 7.63 -20.17
C LEU A 342 -32.26 7.82 -18.95
N PRO A 343 -33.35 7.05 -18.77
CA PRO A 343 -34.18 7.18 -17.58
C PRO A 343 -33.47 6.85 -16.26
N LEU A 344 -32.34 6.13 -16.30
CA LEU A 344 -31.56 5.76 -15.12
C LEU A 344 -30.56 6.85 -14.72
N VAL A 345 -30.21 7.76 -15.63
CA VAL A 345 -29.21 8.81 -15.43
C VAL A 345 -29.61 9.70 -14.25
N GLY A 346 -28.66 9.96 -13.34
CA GLY A 346 -28.89 10.69 -12.10
C GLY A 346 -29.47 9.86 -10.94
N ASP A 347 -29.90 8.61 -11.16
CA ASP A 347 -30.29 7.68 -10.09
C ASP A 347 -29.16 6.65 -9.86
N LYS A 348 -28.25 6.99 -8.93
CA LYS A 348 -27.08 6.16 -8.62
C LYS A 348 -27.46 4.72 -8.24
N ALA A 349 -28.54 4.52 -7.50
CA ALA A 349 -28.93 3.20 -7.03
C ALA A 349 -29.42 2.33 -8.20
N GLN A 350 -30.21 2.90 -9.12
CA GLN A 350 -30.67 2.18 -10.31
C GLN A 350 -29.52 1.88 -11.27
N LEU A 351 -28.61 2.83 -11.49
CA LEU A 351 -27.42 2.64 -12.32
C LEU A 351 -26.53 1.50 -11.78
N GLN A 352 -26.29 1.47 -10.47
CA GLN A 352 -25.54 0.41 -9.82
C GLN A 352 -26.25 -0.95 -9.91
N HIS A 353 -27.57 -0.98 -9.70
CA HIS A 353 -28.35 -2.21 -9.83
C HIS A 353 -28.31 -2.78 -11.26
N TYR A 354 -28.46 -1.90 -12.26
CA TYR A 354 -28.36 -2.29 -13.67
C TYR A 354 -26.97 -2.85 -14.00
N ALA A 355 -25.91 -2.13 -13.59
CA ALA A 355 -24.53 -2.57 -13.80
C ALA A 355 -24.21 -3.92 -13.14
N ALA A 356 -24.70 -4.15 -11.92
CA ALA A 356 -24.48 -5.40 -11.19
C ALA A 356 -25.16 -6.63 -11.83
N THR A 357 -26.20 -6.40 -12.63
CA THR A 357 -27.00 -7.47 -13.26
C THR A 357 -26.79 -7.60 -14.76
N THR A 358 -26.12 -6.62 -15.38
CA THR A 358 -25.94 -6.54 -16.84
C THR A 358 -24.46 -6.31 -17.17
N PRO A 359 -23.74 -7.33 -17.67
CA PRO A 359 -22.40 -7.16 -18.21
C PRO A 359 -22.32 -6.09 -19.30
N ILE A 360 -21.13 -5.52 -19.53
CA ILE A 360 -20.94 -4.42 -20.51
C ILE A 360 -21.40 -4.85 -21.91
N VAL A 361 -21.01 -6.06 -22.34
CA VAL A 361 -21.39 -6.59 -23.65
C VAL A 361 -22.91 -6.74 -23.81
N ASP A 362 -23.61 -7.16 -22.75
CA ASP A 362 -25.07 -7.27 -22.75
C ASP A 362 -25.75 -5.89 -22.71
N MET A 363 -25.19 -4.92 -21.99
CA MET A 363 -25.68 -3.54 -22.00
C MET A 363 -25.66 -2.98 -23.43
N VAL A 364 -24.54 -3.15 -24.14
CA VAL A 364 -24.42 -2.74 -25.54
C VAL A 364 -25.37 -3.52 -26.44
N ARG A 365 -25.53 -4.83 -26.21
CA ARG A 365 -26.47 -5.68 -26.96
C ARG A 365 -27.92 -5.24 -26.80
N PHE A 366 -28.33 -4.87 -25.58
CA PHE A 366 -29.70 -4.43 -25.29
C PHE A 366 -29.95 -2.99 -25.67
N SER A 367 -28.90 -2.17 -25.76
CA SER A 367 -29.00 -0.77 -26.17
C SER A 367 -27.96 -0.43 -27.24
N PRO A 368 -28.10 -1.01 -28.44
CA PRO A 368 -27.07 -0.88 -29.46
C PRO A 368 -27.05 0.54 -30.03
N ALA A 369 -25.87 1.15 -30.06
CA ALA A 369 -25.65 2.49 -30.60
C ALA A 369 -24.26 2.59 -31.26
N GLN A 370 -24.15 3.48 -32.25
CA GLN A 370 -22.85 3.82 -32.82
C GLN A 370 -22.05 4.61 -31.79
N LEU A 371 -20.81 4.18 -31.56
CA LEU A 371 -19.89 4.82 -30.64
C LEU A 371 -18.53 4.92 -31.32
N ASP A 372 -17.87 6.05 -31.13
CA ASP A 372 -16.48 6.23 -31.58
C ASP A 372 -15.53 5.31 -30.79
N ALA A 373 -14.50 4.79 -31.46
CA ALA A 373 -13.55 3.86 -30.85
C ALA A 373 -12.80 4.46 -29.65
N GLN A 374 -12.42 5.75 -29.72
CA GLN A 374 -11.78 6.42 -28.58
C GLN A 374 -12.79 6.61 -27.44
N ALA A 375 -14.03 7.01 -27.77
CA ALA A 375 -15.07 7.16 -26.76
C ALA A 375 -15.40 5.83 -26.04
N LEU A 376 -15.28 4.68 -26.73
CA LEU A 376 -15.41 3.36 -26.10
C LEU A 376 -14.30 3.12 -25.09
N VAL A 377 -13.03 3.33 -25.45
CA VAL A 377 -11.93 3.06 -24.51
C VAL A 377 -11.90 4.06 -23.35
N ASP A 378 -12.28 5.32 -23.57
CA ASP A 378 -12.37 6.34 -22.52
C ASP A 378 -13.50 6.06 -21.51
N LEU A 379 -14.51 5.29 -21.92
CA LEU A 379 -15.59 4.83 -21.06
C LEU A 379 -15.13 3.73 -20.10
N LEU A 380 -14.22 2.86 -20.58
CA LEU A 380 -13.83 1.64 -19.90
C LEU A 380 -12.78 1.93 -18.82
N ARG A 381 -12.77 1.07 -17.80
CA ARG A 381 -11.73 1.13 -16.77
C ARG A 381 -10.47 0.43 -17.26
N PRO A 382 -9.28 0.89 -16.83
CA PRO A 382 -8.05 0.16 -17.10
C PRO A 382 -8.09 -1.27 -16.56
N LEU A 383 -7.44 -2.18 -17.27
CA LEU A 383 -7.27 -3.56 -16.86
C LEU A 383 -6.47 -3.62 -15.55
N THR A 384 -6.91 -4.46 -14.61
CA THR A 384 -6.18 -4.69 -13.36
C THR A 384 -5.94 -6.18 -13.12
N PRO A 385 -4.78 -6.53 -12.54
CA PRO A 385 -4.48 -7.93 -12.26
C PRO A 385 -5.49 -8.51 -11.27
N ARG A 386 -5.88 -9.77 -11.47
CA ARG A 386 -6.73 -10.47 -10.51
C ARG A 386 -5.88 -10.87 -9.32
N LEU A 387 -6.37 -10.57 -8.12
CA LEU A 387 -5.70 -10.93 -6.87
C LEU A 387 -6.18 -12.29 -6.40
N TYR A 388 -5.24 -13.18 -6.12
CA TYR A 388 -5.49 -14.50 -5.55
C TYR A 388 -4.75 -14.63 -4.23
N SER A 389 -5.41 -15.19 -3.22
CA SER A 389 -4.73 -15.54 -1.97
C SER A 389 -3.71 -16.65 -2.23
N ILE A 390 -2.47 -16.45 -1.79
CA ILE A 390 -1.42 -17.44 -1.94
C ILE A 390 -1.72 -18.64 -1.03
N ALA A 391 -1.66 -19.84 -1.60
CA ALA A 391 -2.00 -21.11 -0.97
C ALA A 391 -0.76 -21.95 -0.58
N SER A 392 0.42 -21.32 -0.53
CA SER A 392 1.71 -21.97 -0.24
C SER A 392 2.52 -21.16 0.77
N SER A 393 3.53 -21.81 1.35
CA SER A 393 4.57 -21.16 2.15
C SER A 393 5.88 -21.22 1.38
N GLN A 394 6.49 -20.06 1.08
CA GLN A 394 7.73 -20.00 0.32
C GLN A 394 8.90 -20.73 1.01
N ALA A 395 8.84 -20.87 2.34
CA ALA A 395 9.82 -21.66 3.09
C ALA A 395 9.77 -23.16 2.76
N GLU A 396 8.65 -23.65 2.24
CA GLU A 396 8.43 -25.07 1.88
C GLU A 396 8.51 -25.32 0.37
N VAL A 397 8.12 -24.34 -0.45
CA VAL A 397 8.05 -24.48 -1.91
C VAL A 397 9.13 -23.68 -2.67
N GLU A 398 10.04 -23.05 -1.93
CA GLU A 398 11.21 -22.33 -2.42
C GLU A 398 10.91 -21.30 -3.53
N SER A 399 11.09 -21.68 -4.80
CA SER A 399 10.92 -20.82 -5.96
C SER A 399 9.53 -20.93 -6.59
N GLU A 400 8.54 -21.48 -5.90
CA GLU A 400 7.18 -21.58 -6.42
C GLU A 400 6.22 -20.65 -5.67
N VAL A 401 5.12 -20.28 -6.31
CA VAL A 401 3.94 -19.71 -5.66
C VAL A 401 2.71 -20.47 -6.09
N HIS A 402 1.92 -20.91 -5.11
CA HIS A 402 0.71 -21.68 -5.38
C HIS A 402 -0.53 -20.85 -5.12
N VAL A 403 -1.57 -21.06 -5.92
CA VAL A 403 -2.91 -20.47 -5.71
C VAL A 403 -3.99 -21.51 -5.92
N THR A 404 -5.08 -21.39 -5.16
CA THR A 404 -6.28 -22.22 -5.33
C THR A 404 -7.38 -21.38 -5.96
N VAL A 405 -7.81 -21.75 -7.17
CA VAL A 405 -8.70 -20.92 -8.00
C VAL A 405 -9.95 -21.68 -8.35
N GLY A 406 -11.11 -21.14 -7.97
CA GLY A 406 -12.40 -21.57 -8.51
C GLY A 406 -12.59 -21.01 -9.92
N VAL A 407 -12.82 -21.87 -10.90
CA VAL A 407 -13.13 -21.45 -12.26
C VAL A 407 -14.56 -20.90 -12.29
N VAL A 408 -14.69 -19.63 -12.64
CA VAL A 408 -15.99 -18.97 -12.82
C VAL A 408 -16.50 -19.26 -14.23
N ARG A 409 -17.71 -19.83 -14.32
CA ARG A 409 -18.47 -20.03 -15.57
C ARG A 409 -19.92 -19.72 -15.25
N TYR A 410 -20.61 -19.00 -16.13
CA TYR A 410 -22.02 -18.65 -16.00
C TYR A 410 -22.77 -18.97 -17.28
#